data_AF-A0A1H4PQK4-F1
#
_entry.id   AF-A0A1H4PQK4-F1
#
_cell.length_a   1.000
_cell.length_b   1.000
_cell.length_c   1.000
_cell.angle_alpha   90.00
_cell.angle_beta   90.00
_cell.angle_gamma   90.00
#
_symmetry.space_group_name_H-M   'P 1'
#
loop_
_entity.id
_entity.type
_entity.pdbx_description
1 polymer ?
#
loop_
_entity_poly.entity_id
_entity_poly.type
_entity_poly.pdbx_seq_one_letter_code
_entity_poly.pdbx_strand_id
1 'polypeptide(L)'
;MIVCINRLKQFGIFSDFNGTKIQKFGRYNLVYGWNGTGKSTLSNLFSCFELRSMVPRFSTGQFSVVLEDGSTITESTLHSSQLNIHVFNQRFVHENIDWDKSVKSILLIAKEKIDDLQKLEKLKSELQSKKKAHDDKQSDIKKQREALEKFLTNAAKKMKLGLQAIDTSDSYYLNYDRRKLFNFIQNNGETIIKAESVLPDERVIDLTNAAKPDQLPSIAFASTAIEPDYFKKAAGRIRDLIGTTAVNQAIQRLTDNPEIREWVQAGLEIHKNHDSQSCEFCGSPFAQLRAEALAAHFSKEFTEFQSRLQNAATWIESQGAPANQFPASTEFYKELSAEAEKLQKDYATAAEKIDQQIDAWREALKAKITDPGKTDIQISDVVEDDVTNFNDILKSIVALVGKHNNKTSNFKSETSKSKVALELHFAAAEVQEFDYAGSEKKCNDLESEAKNDHKEIEKISLARISHDRINKNG
;
A
#
# COMPACT_ATOMS: atom_id res chain seq x y z
N MET A 1 -88.96 -16.93 42.78
CA MET A 1 -88.01 -17.82 43.49
C MET A 1 -88.50 -19.27 43.42
N ILE A 2 -87.63 -20.29 43.55
CA ILE A 2 -88.07 -21.70 43.72
C ILE A 2 -88.55 -21.89 45.16
N VAL A 3 -89.79 -22.35 45.34
CA VAL A 3 -90.42 -22.52 46.67
C VAL A 3 -90.45 -23.98 47.10
N CYS A 4 -90.69 -24.91 46.18
CA CYS A 4 -90.80 -26.34 46.52
C CYS A 4 -90.48 -27.22 45.31
N ILE A 5 -89.91 -28.40 45.56
CA ILE A 5 -89.83 -29.48 44.57
C ILE A 5 -90.99 -30.44 44.86
N ASN A 6 -92.05 -30.36 44.07
CA ASN A 6 -93.25 -31.17 44.24
C ASN A 6 -92.98 -32.65 43.93
N ARG A 7 -92.21 -32.94 42.89
CA ARG A 7 -91.96 -34.31 42.45
C ARG A 7 -90.59 -34.48 41.82
N LEU A 8 -89.95 -35.63 42.09
CA LEU A 8 -88.77 -36.14 41.37
C LEU A 8 -88.98 -37.61 41.05
N LYS A 9 -89.04 -37.96 39.77
CA LYS A 9 -89.29 -39.33 39.31
C LYS A 9 -88.19 -39.78 38.36
N GLN A 10 -87.66 -40.98 38.58
CA GLN A 10 -86.50 -41.54 37.84
C GLN A 10 -85.31 -40.56 37.79
N PHE A 11 -85.13 -39.75 38.84
CA PHE A 11 -84.12 -38.71 38.88
C PHE A 11 -83.02 -39.09 39.88
N GLY A 12 -81.97 -39.75 39.38
CA GLY A 12 -80.89 -40.28 40.21
C GLY A 12 -81.37 -41.34 41.19
N ILE A 13 -81.23 -41.06 42.49
CA ILE A 13 -81.70 -41.98 43.54
C ILE A 13 -83.21 -41.87 43.82
N PHE A 14 -83.88 -40.84 43.29
CA PHE A 14 -85.30 -40.62 43.51
C PHE A 14 -86.13 -41.39 42.49
N SER A 15 -86.75 -42.49 42.93
CA SER A 15 -87.63 -43.33 42.11
C SER A 15 -88.94 -42.62 41.77
N ASP A 16 -89.69 -42.17 42.79
CA ASP A 16 -90.90 -41.34 42.66
C ASP A 16 -91.16 -40.56 43.96
N PHE A 17 -90.31 -39.56 44.20
CA PHE A 17 -90.36 -38.72 45.39
C PHE A 17 -91.48 -37.68 45.29
N ASN A 18 -92.24 -37.52 46.38
CA ASN A 18 -93.30 -36.51 46.54
C ASN A 18 -92.93 -35.53 47.66
N GLY A 19 -92.64 -34.28 47.29
CA GLY A 19 -92.17 -33.24 48.18
C GLY A 19 -93.26 -32.28 48.69
N THR A 20 -94.53 -32.52 48.38
CA THR A 20 -95.64 -31.59 48.74
C THR A 20 -95.81 -31.34 50.24
N LYS A 21 -95.36 -32.28 51.09
CA LYS A 21 -95.43 -32.21 52.56
C LYS A 21 -94.12 -31.80 53.23
N ILE A 22 -93.10 -31.43 52.44
CA ILE A 22 -91.77 -31.07 52.95
C ILE A 22 -91.69 -29.55 53.15
N GLN A 23 -90.80 -29.13 54.06
CA GLN A 23 -90.47 -27.73 54.27
C GLN A 23 -90.14 -27.03 52.94
N LYS A 24 -90.79 -25.88 52.72
CA LYS A 24 -90.52 -25.00 51.57
C LYS A 24 -89.13 -24.38 51.68
N PHE A 25 -88.51 -24.09 50.55
CA PHE A 25 -87.23 -23.40 50.51
C PHE A 25 -87.38 -21.97 51.06
N GLY A 26 -86.47 -21.58 51.96
CA GLY A 26 -86.31 -20.22 52.44
C GLY A 26 -85.24 -19.45 51.66
N ARG A 27 -84.91 -18.23 52.11
CA ARG A 27 -83.83 -17.41 51.51
C ARG A 27 -82.47 -18.12 51.57
N TYR A 28 -82.20 -18.85 52.65
CA TYR A 28 -81.02 -19.69 52.83
C TYR A 28 -81.46 -21.10 53.17
N ASN A 29 -80.86 -22.10 52.52
CA ASN A 29 -81.23 -23.50 52.67
C ASN A 29 -79.97 -24.33 52.91
N LEU A 30 -79.97 -25.12 54.00
CA LEU A 30 -78.92 -26.07 54.30
C LEU A 30 -79.46 -27.49 54.11
N VAL A 31 -78.90 -28.22 53.15
CA VAL A 31 -79.25 -29.63 52.89
C VAL A 31 -78.05 -30.51 53.22
N TYR A 32 -78.18 -31.38 54.22
CA TYR A 32 -77.11 -32.26 54.71
C TYR A 32 -77.61 -33.69 54.90
N GLY A 33 -76.69 -34.65 55.00
CA GLY A 33 -76.99 -36.08 55.12
C GLY A 33 -75.79 -36.95 54.77
N TRP A 34 -75.91 -38.26 54.99
CA TRP A 34 -74.86 -39.25 54.71
C TRP A 34 -74.51 -39.36 53.21
N ASN A 35 -73.39 -40.00 52.89
CA ASN A 35 -73.04 -40.27 51.51
C ASN A 35 -74.10 -41.18 50.86
N GLY A 36 -74.44 -40.90 49.61
CA GLY A 36 -75.50 -41.63 48.89
C GLY A 36 -76.93 -41.15 49.16
N THR A 37 -77.18 -40.19 50.05
CA THR A 37 -78.55 -39.69 50.34
C THR A 37 -79.13 -38.72 49.31
N GLY A 38 -78.46 -38.50 48.17
CA GLY A 38 -79.00 -37.71 47.05
C GLY A 38 -78.68 -36.22 47.05
N LYS A 39 -77.81 -35.73 47.94
CA LYS A 39 -77.36 -34.31 47.95
C LYS A 39 -76.83 -33.85 46.59
N SER A 40 -75.94 -34.64 45.98
CA SER A 40 -75.40 -34.34 44.65
C SER A 40 -76.45 -34.44 43.55
N THR A 41 -77.44 -35.33 43.69
CA THR A 41 -78.58 -35.43 42.78
C THR A 41 -79.41 -34.15 42.81
N LEU A 42 -79.68 -33.60 44.00
CA LEU A 42 -80.37 -32.33 44.17
C LEU A 42 -79.56 -31.15 43.60
N SER A 43 -78.24 -31.12 43.80
CA SER A 43 -77.37 -30.12 43.18
C SER A 43 -77.44 -30.16 41.65
N ASN A 44 -77.47 -31.35 41.05
CA ASN A 44 -77.59 -31.51 39.59
C ASN A 44 -78.98 -31.13 39.06
N LEU A 45 -80.04 -31.26 39.85
CA LEU A 45 -81.36 -30.73 39.49
C LEU A 45 -81.25 -29.22 39.26
N PHE A 46 -80.62 -28.47 40.18
CA PHE A 46 -80.39 -27.03 40.00
C PHE A 46 -79.47 -26.74 38.79
N SER A 47 -78.50 -27.60 38.48
CA SER A 47 -77.70 -27.45 37.25
C SER A 47 -78.53 -27.57 35.98
N CYS A 48 -79.63 -28.35 35.99
CA CYS A 48 -80.56 -28.39 34.86
C CYS A 48 -81.25 -27.03 34.65
N PHE A 49 -81.57 -26.32 35.74
CA PHE A 49 -82.14 -24.97 35.67
C PHE A 49 -81.13 -23.92 35.20
N GLU A 50 -79.87 -24.00 35.64
CA GLU A 50 -78.78 -23.13 35.16
C GLU A 50 -78.56 -23.29 33.65
N LEU A 51 -78.49 -24.53 33.15
CA LEU A 51 -78.28 -24.82 31.73
C LEU A 51 -79.53 -24.67 30.87
N ARG A 52 -80.72 -24.55 31.50
CA ARG A 52 -82.04 -24.63 30.85
C ARG A 52 -82.22 -25.91 30.01
N SER A 53 -81.53 -26.98 30.38
CA SER A 53 -81.52 -28.27 29.68
C SER A 53 -81.29 -29.41 30.66
N MET A 54 -81.79 -30.60 30.33
CA MET A 54 -81.52 -31.80 31.13
C MET A 54 -80.03 -32.17 31.05
N VAL A 55 -79.41 -32.41 32.21
CA VAL A 55 -78.05 -32.96 32.26
C VAL A 55 -78.09 -34.39 31.69
N PRO A 56 -77.13 -34.82 30.83
CA PRO A 56 -77.20 -36.10 30.11
C PRO A 56 -77.49 -37.33 30.97
N ARG A 57 -76.93 -37.36 32.20
CA ARG A 57 -77.13 -38.45 33.16
C ARG A 57 -78.57 -38.60 33.67
N PHE A 58 -79.38 -37.55 33.55
CA PHE A 58 -80.79 -37.53 34.00
C PHE A 58 -81.77 -37.37 32.82
N SER A 59 -81.37 -37.74 31.60
CA SER A 59 -82.18 -37.57 30.38
C SER A 59 -83.58 -38.18 30.44
N THR A 60 -83.79 -39.22 31.25
CA THR A 60 -85.10 -39.88 31.46
C THR A 60 -85.84 -39.41 32.72
N GLY A 61 -85.25 -38.50 33.50
CA GLY A 61 -85.82 -38.03 34.76
C GLY A 61 -86.92 -36.99 34.56
N GLN A 62 -87.95 -37.05 35.41
CA GLN A 62 -89.06 -36.10 35.43
C GLN A 62 -89.05 -35.32 36.74
N PHE A 63 -89.39 -34.03 36.69
CA PHE A 63 -89.48 -33.20 37.89
C PHE A 63 -90.62 -32.19 37.81
N SER A 64 -91.06 -31.73 38.97
CA SER A 64 -92.02 -30.65 39.10
C SER A 64 -91.57 -29.72 40.22
N VAL A 65 -91.30 -28.46 39.87
CA VAL A 65 -90.79 -27.44 40.78
C VAL A 65 -91.72 -26.23 40.76
N VAL A 66 -92.17 -25.80 41.94
CA VAL A 66 -93.10 -24.69 42.12
C VAL A 66 -92.33 -23.41 42.42
N LEU A 67 -92.73 -22.34 41.74
CA LEU A 67 -92.21 -21.00 41.93
C LEU A 67 -93.12 -20.18 42.86
N GLU A 68 -92.57 -19.06 43.31
CA GLU A 68 -93.23 -18.11 44.21
C GLU A 68 -94.49 -17.48 43.63
N ASP A 69 -94.57 -17.33 42.30
CA ASP A 69 -95.75 -16.84 41.58
C ASP A 69 -96.84 -17.92 41.39
N GLY A 70 -96.62 -19.13 41.93
CA GLY A 70 -97.53 -20.28 41.79
C GLY A 70 -97.35 -21.07 40.49
N SER A 71 -96.50 -20.61 39.57
CA SER A 71 -96.18 -21.36 38.35
C SER A 71 -95.35 -22.62 38.66
N THR A 72 -95.42 -23.61 37.77
CA THR A 72 -94.69 -24.87 37.91
C THR A 72 -93.80 -25.12 36.70
N ILE A 73 -92.52 -25.38 36.94
CA ILE A 73 -91.56 -25.78 35.91
C ILE A 73 -91.39 -27.29 35.94
N THR A 74 -91.41 -27.91 34.76
CA THR A 74 -91.17 -29.34 34.55
C THR A 74 -90.03 -29.53 33.56
N GLU A 75 -89.59 -30.78 33.34
CA GLU A 75 -88.57 -31.09 32.33
C GLU A 75 -88.94 -30.57 30.92
N SER A 76 -90.25 -30.54 30.60
CA SER A 76 -90.75 -30.05 29.32
C SER A 76 -90.70 -28.53 29.18
N THR A 77 -90.86 -27.77 30.27
CA THR A 77 -90.87 -26.29 30.26
C THR A 77 -89.56 -25.65 30.69
N LEU A 78 -88.55 -26.46 31.04
CA LEU A 78 -87.24 -26.05 31.53
C LEU A 78 -86.51 -25.07 30.59
N HIS A 79 -86.59 -25.29 29.27
CA HIS A 79 -85.94 -24.46 28.26
C HIS A 79 -86.43 -23.00 28.27
N SER A 80 -87.70 -22.78 28.64
CA SER A 80 -88.33 -21.46 28.76
C SER A 80 -88.16 -20.80 30.14
N SER A 81 -87.43 -21.44 31.06
CA SER A 81 -87.22 -20.93 32.42
C SER A 81 -86.44 -19.61 32.41
N GLN A 82 -87.02 -18.59 33.03
CA GLN A 82 -86.38 -17.28 33.26
C GLN A 82 -85.62 -17.21 34.60
N LEU A 83 -85.53 -18.32 35.33
CA LEU A 83 -84.79 -18.34 36.60
C LEU A 83 -83.31 -18.11 36.35
N ASN A 84 -82.74 -17.15 37.09
CA ASN A 84 -81.29 -16.94 37.12
C ASN A 84 -80.68 -17.75 38.26
N ILE A 85 -80.25 -18.97 37.95
CA ILE A 85 -79.66 -19.92 38.91
C ILE A 85 -78.22 -20.18 38.49
N HIS A 86 -77.29 -20.04 39.44
CA HIS A 86 -75.89 -20.40 39.27
C HIS A 86 -75.55 -21.53 40.23
N VAL A 87 -74.90 -22.58 39.74
CA VAL A 87 -74.61 -23.78 40.54
C VAL A 87 -73.12 -24.05 40.58
N PHE A 88 -72.54 -23.86 41.77
CA PHE A 88 -71.19 -24.30 42.06
C PHE A 88 -71.20 -25.72 42.62
N ASN A 89 -70.85 -26.70 41.79
CA ASN A 89 -70.75 -28.10 42.19
C ASN A 89 -69.57 -28.80 41.48
N GLN A 90 -69.43 -30.12 41.70
CA GLN A 90 -68.32 -30.89 41.11
C GLN A 90 -68.30 -30.85 39.57
N ARG A 91 -69.46 -30.70 38.91
CA ARG A 91 -69.55 -30.51 37.45
C ARG A 91 -68.93 -29.16 37.06
N PHE A 92 -69.29 -28.08 37.74
CA PHE A 92 -68.68 -26.76 37.51
C PHE A 92 -67.16 -26.82 37.66
N VAL A 93 -66.66 -27.46 38.72
CA VAL A 93 -65.22 -27.62 38.97
C VAL A 93 -64.57 -28.40 37.82
N HIS A 94 -65.13 -29.55 37.41
CA HIS A 94 -64.55 -30.37 36.34
C HIS A 94 -64.57 -29.67 34.97
N GLU A 95 -65.61 -28.89 34.66
CA GLU A 95 -65.72 -28.19 33.38
C GLU A 95 -64.87 -26.91 33.30
N ASN A 96 -64.61 -26.26 34.44
CA ASN A 96 -64.01 -24.92 34.46
C ASN A 96 -62.67 -24.82 35.20
N ILE A 97 -62.24 -25.88 35.90
CA ILE A 97 -61.02 -25.89 36.71
C ILE A 97 -60.19 -27.12 36.36
N ASP A 98 -59.10 -26.89 35.62
CA ASP A 98 -58.06 -27.89 35.34
C ASP A 98 -57.05 -27.90 36.51
N TRP A 99 -56.95 -29.03 37.21
CA TRP A 99 -56.11 -29.19 38.40
C TRP A 99 -54.69 -29.69 38.08
N ASP A 100 -54.42 -30.19 36.87
CA ASP A 100 -53.09 -30.70 36.48
C ASP A 100 -52.08 -29.61 36.10
N LYS A 101 -52.55 -28.35 36.00
CA LYS A 101 -51.69 -27.18 35.86
C LYS A 101 -51.85 -26.29 37.09
N SER A 102 -50.89 -26.43 38.00
CA SER A 102 -50.61 -25.57 39.16
C SER A 102 -51.34 -24.21 39.14
N VAL A 103 -52.27 -24.06 40.06
CA VAL A 103 -53.07 -22.85 40.27
C VAL A 103 -52.17 -21.62 40.51
N LYS A 104 -52.18 -20.67 39.57
CA LYS A 104 -52.21 -19.24 39.89
C LYS A 104 -53.59 -18.72 39.46
N SER A 105 -54.39 -18.41 40.48
CA SER A 105 -55.77 -17.93 40.49
C SER A 105 -56.34 -17.32 39.19
N ILE A 106 -57.38 -17.97 38.67
CA ILE A 106 -58.68 -17.40 38.24
C ILE A 106 -58.64 -16.33 37.12
N LEU A 107 -58.77 -16.86 35.89
CA LEU A 107 -59.69 -16.46 34.81
C LEU A 107 -59.72 -15.00 34.29
N LEU A 108 -58.99 -14.77 33.19
CA LEU A 108 -59.54 -14.42 31.87
C LEU A 108 -58.37 -14.26 30.88
N ILE A 109 -57.95 -15.36 30.26
CA ILE A 109 -57.07 -15.31 29.08
C ILE A 109 -57.83 -16.01 27.97
N ALA A 110 -58.55 -15.21 27.17
CA ALA A 110 -59.03 -15.63 25.87
C ALA A 110 -57.86 -16.26 25.11
N LYS A 111 -58.13 -17.31 24.32
CA LYS A 111 -57.13 -18.02 23.50
C LYS A 111 -56.19 -17.07 22.73
N GLU A 112 -56.70 -15.90 22.34
CA GLU A 112 -55.97 -14.80 21.70
C GLU A 112 -54.81 -14.21 22.54
N LYS A 113 -54.94 -14.12 23.86
CA LYS A 113 -53.89 -13.54 24.75
C LYS A 113 -52.72 -14.51 25.03
N ILE A 114 -52.87 -15.81 24.76
CA ILE A 114 -51.76 -16.79 24.87
C ILE A 114 -50.77 -16.58 23.73
N ASP A 115 -51.25 -16.42 22.50
CA ASP A 115 -50.41 -16.19 21.32
C ASP A 115 -49.64 -14.86 21.43
N ASP A 116 -50.28 -13.84 21.99
CA ASP A 116 -49.67 -12.54 22.21
C ASP A 116 -48.61 -12.56 23.33
N LEU A 117 -48.80 -13.36 24.38
CA LEU A 117 -47.75 -13.59 25.39
C LEU A 117 -46.54 -14.31 24.79
N GLN A 118 -46.76 -15.31 23.93
CA GLN A 118 -45.67 -16.01 23.23
C GLN A 118 -44.91 -15.08 22.27
N LYS A 119 -45.62 -14.23 21.51
CA LYS A 119 -45.00 -13.18 20.67
C LYS A 119 -44.17 -12.22 21.51
N LEU A 120 -44.66 -11.80 22.67
CA LEU A 120 -43.95 -10.90 23.57
C LEU A 120 -42.66 -11.52 24.12
N GLU A 121 -42.71 -12.79 24.55
CA GLU A 121 -41.52 -13.51 25.01
C GLU A 121 -40.50 -13.69 23.90
N LYS A 122 -40.95 -14.02 22.68
CA LYS A 122 -40.07 -14.10 21.50
C LYS A 122 -39.41 -12.76 21.18
N LEU A 123 -40.18 -11.66 21.18
CA LEU A 123 -39.64 -10.31 20.98
C LEU A 123 -38.65 -9.91 22.09
N LYS A 124 -38.87 -10.33 23.34
CA LYS A 124 -37.94 -10.09 24.45
C LYS A 124 -36.64 -10.87 24.27
N SER A 125 -36.71 -12.16 23.93
CA SER A 125 -35.52 -12.98 23.73
C SER A 125 -34.72 -12.50 22.51
N GLU A 126 -35.41 -12.16 21.42
CA GLU A 126 -34.80 -11.61 20.21
C GLU A 126 -34.11 -10.27 20.52
N LEU A 127 -34.79 -9.35 21.20
CA LEU A 127 -34.21 -8.06 21.60
C LEU A 127 -33.01 -8.22 22.54
N GLN A 128 -33.05 -9.16 23.49
CA GLN A 128 -31.91 -9.44 24.37
C GLN A 128 -30.73 -10.00 23.60
N SER A 129 -30.97 -10.95 22.67
CA SER A 129 -29.92 -11.54 21.84
C SER A 129 -29.27 -10.51 20.91
N LYS A 130 -30.07 -9.67 20.23
CA LYS A 130 -29.57 -8.61 19.34
C LYS A 130 -28.80 -7.55 20.10
N LYS A 131 -29.28 -7.13 21.28
CA LYS A 131 -28.54 -6.18 22.14
C LYS A 131 -27.18 -6.73 22.55
N LYS A 132 -27.12 -7.98 23.01
CA LYS A 132 -25.86 -8.61 23.38
C LYS A 132 -24.89 -8.66 22.20
N ALA A 133 -25.35 -9.10 21.03
CA ALA A 133 -24.52 -9.15 19.82
C ALA A 133 -24.03 -7.76 19.39
N HIS A 134 -24.86 -6.73 19.50
CA HIS A 134 -24.48 -5.35 19.23
C HIS A 134 -23.46 -4.81 20.24
N ASP A 135 -23.62 -5.11 21.53
CA ASP A 135 -22.67 -4.70 22.57
C ASP A 135 -21.30 -5.39 22.38
N ASP A 136 -21.30 -6.69 22.03
CA ASP A 136 -20.09 -7.43 21.67
C ASP A 136 -19.40 -6.80 20.45
N LYS A 137 -20.16 -6.48 19.39
CA LYS A 137 -19.63 -5.75 18.21
C LYS A 137 -19.06 -4.38 18.57
N GLN A 138 -19.73 -3.59 19.42
CA GLN A 138 -19.22 -2.29 19.88
C GLN A 138 -17.90 -2.44 20.66
N SER A 139 -17.79 -3.47 21.49
CA SER A 139 -16.56 -3.80 22.21
C SER A 139 -15.42 -4.10 21.24
N ASP A 140 -15.68 -4.87 20.18
CA ASP A 140 -14.68 -5.23 19.18
C ASP A 140 -14.29 -4.04 18.28
N ILE A 141 -15.24 -3.19 17.89
CA ILE A 141 -14.96 -1.91 17.22
C ILE A 141 -14.02 -1.07 18.08
N LYS A 142 -14.32 -0.92 19.37
CA LYS A 142 -13.49 -0.15 20.30
C LYS A 142 -12.06 -0.70 20.37
N LYS A 143 -11.90 -2.02 20.50
CA LYS A 143 -10.56 -2.66 20.49
C LYS A 143 -9.80 -2.42 19.19
N GLN A 144 -10.47 -2.53 18.04
CA GLN A 144 -9.84 -2.28 16.73
C GLN A 144 -9.44 -0.82 16.56
N ARG A 145 -10.30 0.14 16.96
CA ARG A 145 -9.95 1.56 16.98
C ARG A 145 -8.75 1.83 17.89
N GLU A 146 -8.74 1.29 19.10
CA GLU A 146 -7.60 1.42 20.00
C GLU A 146 -6.31 0.83 19.42
N ALA A 147 -6.39 -0.28 18.68
CA ALA A 147 -5.24 -0.86 17.99
C ALA A 147 -4.71 0.04 16.87
N LEU A 148 -5.59 0.59 16.03
CA LEU A 148 -5.25 1.57 14.98
C LEU A 148 -4.60 2.83 15.57
N GLU A 149 -5.15 3.35 16.67
CA GLU A 149 -4.60 4.53 17.35
C GLU A 149 -3.23 4.26 17.98
N LYS A 150 -3.05 3.08 18.59
CA LYS A 150 -1.75 2.64 19.13
C LYS A 150 -0.72 2.47 18.03
N PHE A 151 -1.09 1.86 16.90
CA PHE A 151 -0.24 1.76 15.72
C PHE A 151 0.24 3.14 15.28
N LEU A 152 -0.68 4.07 14.98
CA LEU A 152 -0.32 5.42 14.52
C LEU A 152 0.58 6.14 15.54
N THR A 153 0.35 5.94 16.83
CA THR A 153 1.17 6.53 17.89
C THR A 153 2.59 5.97 17.90
N ASN A 154 2.74 4.65 17.76
CA ASN A 154 4.03 3.98 17.77
C ASN A 154 4.83 4.27 16.49
N ALA A 155 4.18 4.17 15.33
CA ALA A 155 4.77 4.50 14.03
C ALA A 155 5.24 5.96 13.98
N ALA A 156 4.41 6.91 14.43
CA ALA A 156 4.81 8.32 14.50
C ALA A 156 6.01 8.56 15.43
N LYS A 157 6.11 7.84 16.56
CA LYS A 157 7.28 7.90 17.45
C LYS A 157 8.54 7.38 16.78
N LYS A 158 8.47 6.22 16.10
CA LYS A 158 9.59 5.67 15.34
C LYS A 158 10.08 6.65 14.27
N MET A 159 9.16 7.19 13.47
CA MET A 159 9.47 8.19 12.45
C MET A 159 10.09 9.45 13.04
N LYS A 160 9.53 9.96 14.14
CA LYS A 160 10.10 11.10 14.86
C LYS A 160 11.56 10.84 15.25
N LEU A 161 11.85 9.71 15.87
CA LEU A 161 13.21 9.37 16.29
C LEU A 161 14.17 9.21 15.11
N GLY A 162 13.72 8.54 14.04
CA GLY A 162 14.49 8.36 12.81
C GLY A 162 14.83 9.69 12.15
N LEU A 163 13.85 10.58 11.99
CA LEU A 163 14.04 11.89 11.33
C LEU A 163 14.82 12.87 12.22
N GLN A 164 14.67 12.78 13.55
CA GLN A 164 15.48 13.55 14.51
C GLN A 164 16.97 13.22 14.45
N ALA A 165 17.32 11.98 14.13
CA ALA A 165 18.71 11.59 13.94
C ALA A 165 19.34 12.20 12.67
N ILE A 166 18.51 12.68 11.73
CA ILE A 166 18.94 13.25 10.45
C ILE A 166 19.07 14.77 10.54
N ASP A 167 18.04 15.44 11.07
CA ASP A 167 17.99 16.89 11.20
C ASP A 167 17.21 17.31 12.44
N THR A 168 17.90 17.98 13.37
CA THR A 168 17.32 18.49 14.62
C THR A 168 16.81 19.93 14.50
N SER A 169 16.96 20.58 13.35
CA SER A 169 16.50 21.96 13.09
C SER A 169 15.09 22.05 12.52
N ASP A 170 14.58 20.95 11.94
CA ASP A 170 13.29 20.92 11.28
C ASP A 170 12.12 20.74 12.26
N SER A 171 11.44 21.85 12.59
CA SER A 171 10.31 21.86 13.52
C SER A 171 9.17 20.92 13.13
N TYR A 172 8.97 20.65 11.82
CA TYR A 172 7.94 19.72 11.38
C TYR A 172 8.23 18.31 11.87
N TYR A 173 9.46 17.83 11.71
CA TYR A 173 9.87 16.47 12.09
C TYR A 173 10.20 16.34 13.59
N LEU A 174 10.71 17.40 14.23
CA LEU A 174 10.88 17.43 15.70
C LEU A 174 9.56 17.25 16.44
N ASN A 175 8.49 17.83 15.91
CA ASN A 175 7.15 17.76 16.48
C ASN A 175 6.27 16.76 15.73
N TYR A 176 6.86 15.70 15.16
CA TYR A 176 6.10 14.67 14.47
C TYR A 176 5.22 13.90 15.45
N ASP A 177 3.94 13.77 15.12
CA ASP A 177 2.93 13.18 15.99
C ASP A 177 1.94 12.31 15.20
N ARG A 178 1.06 11.64 15.93
CA ARG A 178 0.01 10.79 15.36
C ARG A 178 -0.83 11.50 14.29
N ARG A 179 -1.14 12.78 14.48
CA ARG A 179 -2.02 13.55 13.59
C ARG A 179 -1.33 13.82 12.25
N LYS A 180 -0.03 14.13 12.28
CA LYS A 180 0.78 14.30 11.07
C LYS A 180 0.87 13.02 10.27
N LEU A 181 1.17 11.89 10.93
CA LEU A 181 1.20 10.60 10.24
C LEU A 181 -0.15 10.23 9.63
N PHE A 182 -1.24 10.40 10.40
CA PHE A 182 -2.59 10.15 9.87
C PHE A 182 -2.90 11.01 8.64
N ASN A 183 -2.66 12.32 8.70
CA ASN A 183 -2.87 13.22 7.56
C ASN A 183 -1.97 12.86 6.37
N PHE A 184 -0.72 12.46 6.63
CA PHE A 184 0.20 12.03 5.60
C PHE A 184 -0.29 10.76 4.90
N ILE A 185 -0.80 9.77 5.66
CA ILE A 185 -1.41 8.56 5.13
C ILE A 185 -2.63 8.89 4.25
N GLN A 186 -3.52 9.76 4.73
CA GLN A 186 -4.72 10.15 3.98
C GLN A 186 -4.38 10.89 2.68
N ASN A 187 -3.38 11.78 2.71
CA ASN A 187 -2.95 12.54 1.53
C ASN A 187 -2.19 11.69 0.50
N ASN A 188 -1.63 10.55 0.91
CA ASN A 188 -0.77 9.71 0.06
C ASN A 188 -1.30 8.26 -0.06
N GLY A 189 -2.57 8.01 0.23
CA GLY A 189 -3.11 6.66 0.44
C GLY A 189 -2.82 5.69 -0.72
N GLU A 190 -3.06 6.09 -1.97
CA GLU A 190 -2.78 5.25 -3.13
C GLU A 190 -1.28 4.97 -3.34
N THR A 191 -0.42 5.91 -2.97
CA THR A 191 1.02 5.79 -3.13
C THR A 191 1.63 4.92 -2.03
N ILE A 192 1.19 5.09 -0.79
CA ILE A 192 1.72 4.38 0.38
C ILE A 192 1.52 2.86 0.31
N ILE A 193 0.45 2.40 -0.34
CA ILE A 193 0.12 0.96 -0.46
C ILE A 193 0.99 0.27 -1.54
N LYS A 194 1.61 1.05 -2.43
CA LYS A 194 2.48 0.52 -3.50
C LYS A 194 3.77 -0.04 -2.91
N ALA A 195 4.17 -1.22 -3.35
CA ALA A 195 5.40 -1.86 -2.89
C ALA A 195 6.64 -1.00 -3.19
N GLU A 196 6.61 -0.25 -4.30
CA GLU A 196 7.71 0.63 -4.73
C GLU A 196 7.95 1.81 -3.78
N SER A 197 6.99 2.14 -2.91
CA SER A 197 7.15 3.15 -1.87
C SER A 197 8.08 2.68 -0.75
N VAL A 198 8.26 1.37 -0.57
CA VAL A 198 9.26 0.81 0.32
C VAL A 198 10.59 0.71 -0.43
N LEU A 199 11.39 1.78 -0.30
CA LEU A 199 12.71 1.91 -0.90
C LEU A 199 13.72 0.86 -0.37
N PRO A 200 14.69 0.43 -1.20
CA PRO A 200 15.80 -0.42 -0.77
C PRO A 200 16.80 0.35 0.10
N ASP A 201 17.56 -0.37 0.94
CA ASP A 201 18.48 0.20 1.93
C ASP A 201 19.47 1.22 1.36
N GLU A 202 20.06 0.95 0.18
CA GLU A 202 20.99 1.87 -0.49
C GLU A 202 20.33 3.23 -0.77
N ARG A 203 19.07 3.23 -1.23
CA ARG A 203 18.32 4.46 -1.49
C ARG A 203 17.95 5.19 -0.21
N VAL A 204 17.65 4.47 0.87
CA VAL A 204 17.38 5.06 2.19
C VAL A 204 18.65 5.74 2.71
N ILE A 205 19.82 5.14 2.54
CA ILE A 205 21.11 5.73 2.92
C ILE A 205 21.38 7.02 2.13
N ASP A 206 21.19 6.99 0.80
CA ASP A 206 21.37 8.17 -0.05
C ASP A 206 20.43 9.31 0.36
N LEU A 207 19.14 9.03 0.52
CA LEU A 207 18.15 10.03 0.93
C LEU A 207 18.44 10.56 2.34
N THR A 208 18.90 9.71 3.25
CA THR A 208 19.29 10.09 4.61
C THR A 208 20.47 11.06 4.59
N ASN A 209 21.48 10.80 3.77
CA ASN A 209 22.58 11.74 3.58
C ASN A 209 22.09 13.03 2.89
N ALA A 210 21.19 12.90 1.91
CA ALA A 210 20.67 14.03 1.18
C ALA A 210 19.81 14.97 2.03
N ALA A 211 19.12 14.42 3.03
CA ALA A 211 18.23 15.12 3.95
C ALA A 211 18.94 15.87 5.10
N LYS A 212 20.26 15.72 5.25
CA LYS A 212 21.04 16.41 6.28
C LYS A 212 21.05 17.94 6.07
N PRO A 213 21.12 18.73 7.16
CA PRO A 213 21.11 20.19 7.08
C PRO A 213 22.47 20.80 6.69
N ASP A 214 23.44 19.99 6.29
CA ASP A 214 24.79 20.44 5.91
C ASP A 214 24.83 20.89 4.45
N GLN A 215 24.79 22.21 4.23
CA GLN A 215 24.93 22.79 2.89
C GLN A 215 26.41 22.94 2.52
N LEU A 216 26.79 22.40 1.36
CA LEU A 216 28.15 22.50 0.81
C LEU A 216 28.24 23.64 -0.21
N PRO A 217 29.43 24.26 -0.39
CA PRO A 217 29.64 25.27 -1.42
C PRO A 217 29.49 24.69 -2.83
N SER A 218 29.21 25.56 -3.80
CA SER A 218 29.20 25.17 -5.22
C SER A 218 30.61 24.85 -5.69
N ILE A 219 30.73 23.85 -6.55
CA ILE A 219 31.96 23.42 -7.17
C ILE A 219 32.14 24.15 -8.51
N ALA A 220 33.29 24.80 -8.67
CA ALA A 220 33.71 25.34 -9.96
C ALA A 220 34.56 24.27 -10.69
N PHE A 221 34.05 23.77 -11.82
CA PHE A 221 34.73 22.74 -12.59
C PHE A 221 34.86 23.17 -14.05
N ALA A 222 36.10 23.40 -14.48
CA ALA A 222 36.44 23.62 -15.88
C ALA A 222 36.91 22.29 -16.48
N SER A 223 36.28 21.90 -17.59
CA SER A 223 36.59 20.65 -18.28
C SER A 223 36.95 20.92 -19.73
N THR A 224 37.90 20.14 -20.24
CA THR A 224 38.33 20.14 -21.64
C THR A 224 38.06 18.75 -22.20
N ALA A 225 37.16 18.68 -23.17
CA ALA A 225 36.88 17.47 -23.93
C ALA A 225 37.85 17.33 -25.12
N ILE A 226 37.97 16.12 -25.66
CA ILE A 226 38.68 15.91 -26.91
C ILE A 226 37.76 16.29 -28.07
N GLU A 227 38.23 17.18 -28.95
CA GLU A 227 37.47 17.57 -30.13
C GLU A 227 37.24 16.38 -31.08
N PRO A 228 36.07 16.31 -31.74
CA PRO A 228 35.83 15.31 -32.78
C PRO A 228 36.90 15.36 -33.87
N ASP A 229 37.31 14.18 -34.35
CA ASP A 229 38.37 14.00 -35.35
C ASP A 229 39.76 14.56 -34.98
N TYR A 230 39.99 15.03 -33.74
CA TYR A 230 41.28 15.61 -33.34
C TYR A 230 42.43 14.64 -33.62
N PHE A 231 42.33 13.43 -33.06
CA PHE A 231 43.33 12.38 -33.24
C PHE A 231 43.36 11.83 -34.66
N LYS A 232 42.24 11.83 -35.39
CA LYS A 232 42.22 11.43 -36.81
C LYS A 232 43.02 12.40 -37.69
N LYS A 233 42.86 13.70 -37.47
CA LYS A 233 43.65 14.76 -38.15
C LYS A 233 45.12 14.70 -37.76
N ALA A 234 45.41 14.47 -36.48
CA ALA A 234 46.76 14.25 -35.97
C ALA A 234 47.43 13.04 -36.64
N ALA A 235 46.77 11.89 -36.64
CA ALA A 235 47.26 10.66 -37.27
C ALA A 235 47.54 10.87 -38.76
N GLY A 236 46.66 11.55 -39.49
CA GLY A 236 46.89 11.92 -40.88
C GLY A 236 48.19 12.71 -41.07
N ARG A 237 48.40 13.76 -40.28
CA ARG A 237 49.63 14.58 -40.35
C ARG A 237 50.90 13.80 -40.00
N ILE A 238 50.84 12.91 -39.00
CA ILE A 238 51.98 12.07 -38.61
C ILE A 238 52.27 11.04 -39.71
N ARG A 239 51.23 10.40 -40.27
CA ARG A 239 51.38 9.45 -41.38
C ARG A 239 51.99 10.12 -42.61
N ASP A 240 51.53 11.32 -42.96
CA ASP A 240 52.10 12.13 -44.05
C ASP A 240 53.56 12.48 -43.78
N LEU A 241 53.91 12.85 -42.54
CA LEU A 241 55.28 13.19 -42.15
C LEU A 241 56.21 11.98 -42.16
N ILE A 242 55.76 10.82 -41.67
CA ILE A 242 56.51 9.55 -41.69
C ILE A 242 56.68 9.05 -43.12
N GLY A 243 55.65 9.16 -43.95
CA GLY A 243 55.66 8.81 -45.37
C GLY A 243 56.48 9.79 -46.23
N THR A 244 56.75 11.00 -45.74
CA THR A 244 57.65 11.93 -46.41
C THR A 244 59.07 11.40 -46.34
N THR A 245 59.70 11.22 -47.50
CA THR A 245 61.16 11.15 -47.62
C THR A 245 61.68 12.55 -47.95
N ALA A 246 62.84 12.92 -47.41
CA ALA A 246 63.49 14.22 -47.67
C ALA A 246 63.92 14.36 -49.14
N VAL A 247 62.96 14.48 -50.05
CA VAL A 247 63.17 14.76 -51.47
C VAL A 247 61.90 15.42 -52.01
N ASN A 248 61.64 16.68 -51.65
CA ASN A 248 60.52 17.41 -52.27
C ASN A 248 60.79 18.87 -52.64
N GLN A 249 62.06 19.31 -52.68
CA GLN A 249 62.48 20.51 -53.44
C GLN A 249 63.81 20.28 -54.17
N ALA A 250 63.96 19.07 -54.67
CA ALA A 250 65.23 18.45 -54.97
C ALA A 250 65.33 18.22 -56.49
N ILE A 251 66.48 18.54 -57.12
CA ILE A 251 66.85 18.21 -58.52
C ILE A 251 66.11 16.94 -58.96
N GLN A 252 65.09 17.11 -59.82
CA GLN A 252 64.07 16.11 -60.12
C GLN A 252 64.65 14.74 -60.51
N ARG A 253 65.80 14.74 -61.21
CA ARG A 253 66.54 13.53 -61.57
C ARG A 253 66.97 12.67 -60.36
N LEU A 254 67.34 13.28 -59.23
CA LEU A 254 67.71 12.56 -58.01
C LEU A 254 66.48 12.07 -57.24
N THR A 255 65.33 12.73 -57.42
CA THR A 255 64.04 12.28 -56.91
C THR A 255 63.56 11.03 -57.64
N ASP A 256 63.62 11.06 -58.97
CA ASP A 256 63.07 10.00 -59.82
C ASP A 256 63.95 8.75 -59.85
N ASN A 257 65.20 8.81 -59.36
CA ASN A 257 66.18 7.73 -59.46
C ASN A 257 66.92 7.51 -58.13
N PRO A 258 66.42 6.65 -57.22
CA PRO A 258 66.98 6.43 -55.88
C PRO A 258 68.45 5.97 -55.89
N GLU A 259 68.81 5.07 -56.79
CA GLU A 259 70.18 4.58 -56.98
C GLU A 259 71.16 5.70 -57.39
N ILE A 260 70.71 6.65 -58.22
CA ILE A 260 71.50 7.80 -58.66
C ILE A 260 71.67 8.79 -57.51
N ARG A 261 70.63 8.96 -56.67
CA ARG A 261 70.69 9.83 -55.49
C ARG A 261 71.73 9.35 -54.49
N GLU A 262 71.74 8.05 -54.17
CA GLU A 262 72.72 7.44 -53.27
C GLU A 262 74.15 7.58 -53.82
N TRP A 263 74.34 7.33 -55.12
CA TRP A 263 75.64 7.53 -55.77
C TRP A 263 76.09 8.99 -55.72
N VAL A 264 75.21 9.94 -55.98
CA VAL A 264 75.52 11.38 -55.96
C VAL A 264 75.81 11.88 -54.54
N GLN A 265 75.11 11.37 -53.53
CA GLN A 265 75.37 11.67 -52.13
C GLN A 265 76.75 11.15 -51.68
N ALA A 266 77.04 9.87 -51.95
CA ALA A 266 78.35 9.28 -51.66
C ALA A 266 79.48 10.00 -52.44
N GLY A 267 79.22 10.33 -53.70
CA GLY A 267 80.12 11.13 -54.52
C GLY A 267 80.42 12.49 -53.90
N LEU A 268 79.41 13.24 -53.47
CA LEU A 268 79.59 14.53 -52.79
C LEU A 268 80.44 14.43 -51.52
N GLU A 269 80.23 13.40 -50.70
CA GLU A 269 81.04 13.15 -49.50
C GLU A 269 82.51 12.90 -49.86
N ILE A 270 82.79 12.12 -50.90
CA ILE A 270 84.16 11.89 -51.38
C ILE A 270 84.81 13.21 -51.81
N HIS A 271 84.13 14.03 -52.62
CA HIS A 271 84.69 15.32 -53.07
C HIS A 271 84.96 16.27 -51.89
N LYS A 272 84.11 16.26 -50.86
CA LYS A 272 84.32 17.04 -49.64
C LYS A 272 85.49 16.53 -48.80
N ASN A 273 85.64 15.22 -48.65
CA ASN A 273 86.70 14.60 -47.85
C ASN A 273 88.09 14.76 -48.48
N HIS A 274 88.15 14.87 -49.81
CA HIS A 274 89.41 14.99 -50.57
C HIS A 274 89.70 16.41 -51.08
N ASP A 275 88.83 17.40 -50.77
CA ASP A 275 88.92 18.78 -51.27
C ASP A 275 89.07 18.87 -52.81
N SER A 276 88.34 18.01 -53.50
CA SER A 276 88.49 17.77 -54.93
C SER A 276 87.94 18.92 -55.76
N GLN A 277 88.83 19.62 -56.48
CA GLN A 277 88.48 20.69 -57.43
C GLN A 277 88.02 20.16 -58.81
N SER A 278 88.21 18.87 -59.04
CA SER A 278 87.79 18.15 -60.25
C SER A 278 86.88 17.00 -59.88
N CYS A 279 86.03 16.58 -60.81
CA CYS A 279 85.09 15.49 -60.58
C CYS A 279 85.84 14.16 -60.48
N GLU A 280 85.68 13.44 -59.37
CA GLU A 280 86.33 12.15 -59.11
C GLU A 280 85.89 11.02 -60.06
N PHE A 281 84.85 11.24 -60.86
CA PHE A 281 84.39 10.27 -61.85
C PHE A 281 84.99 10.52 -63.24
N CYS A 282 84.90 11.76 -63.75
CA CYS A 282 85.28 12.07 -65.14
C CYS A 282 86.54 12.94 -65.28
N GLY A 283 87.12 13.41 -64.17
CA GLY A 283 88.33 14.24 -64.14
C GLY A 283 88.14 15.68 -64.67
N SER A 284 86.93 16.06 -65.09
CA SER A 284 86.64 17.43 -65.53
C SER A 284 86.52 18.39 -64.32
N PRO A 285 86.78 19.70 -64.48
CA PRO A 285 86.59 20.67 -63.40
C PRO A 285 85.18 20.58 -62.81
N PHE A 286 85.07 20.44 -61.49
CA PHE A 286 83.79 20.34 -60.83
C PHE A 286 83.24 21.74 -60.57
N ALA A 287 82.30 22.18 -61.41
CA ALA A 287 81.79 23.55 -61.35
C ALA A 287 81.21 23.86 -59.96
N GLN A 288 81.70 24.93 -59.33
CA GLN A 288 81.31 25.37 -57.99
C GLN A 288 79.78 25.50 -57.84
N LEU A 289 79.11 26.11 -58.82
CA LEU A 289 77.63 26.23 -58.85
C LEU A 289 76.92 24.87 -58.81
N ARG A 290 77.51 23.83 -59.43
CA ARG A 290 76.95 22.48 -59.43
C ARG A 290 77.18 21.77 -58.10
N ALA A 291 78.35 21.95 -57.50
CA ALA A 291 78.68 21.44 -56.16
C ALA A 291 77.75 22.05 -55.11
N GLU A 292 77.55 23.37 -55.16
CA GLU A 292 76.65 24.10 -54.27
C GLU A 292 75.19 23.67 -54.44
N ALA A 293 74.71 23.52 -55.69
CA ALA A 293 73.34 23.07 -55.94
C ALA A 293 73.07 21.64 -55.44
N LEU A 294 74.07 20.74 -55.56
CA LEU A 294 74.00 19.38 -55.06
C LEU A 294 74.11 19.35 -53.53
N ALA A 295 75.03 20.10 -52.92
CA ALA A 295 75.16 20.19 -51.47
C ALA A 295 73.94 20.85 -50.81
N ALA A 296 73.35 21.87 -51.44
CA ALA A 296 72.14 22.53 -50.99
C ALA A 296 70.96 21.54 -50.92
N HIS A 297 70.77 20.73 -51.97
CA HIS A 297 69.74 19.69 -52.06
C HIS A 297 69.76 18.67 -50.91
N PHE A 298 70.96 18.31 -50.44
CA PHE A 298 71.09 17.37 -49.33
C PHE A 298 71.16 18.05 -47.97
N SER A 299 71.39 19.37 -47.89
CA SER A 299 71.55 20.07 -46.63
C SER A 299 70.31 20.86 -46.21
N LYS A 300 69.63 21.59 -47.09
CA LYS A 300 68.49 22.42 -46.70
C LYS A 300 67.22 21.60 -46.50
N GLU A 301 66.85 20.79 -47.48
CA GLU A 301 65.63 19.99 -47.48
C GLU A 301 65.68 18.89 -46.41
N PHE A 302 66.87 18.30 -46.20
CA PHE A 302 67.10 17.33 -45.12
C PHE A 302 67.03 17.99 -43.74
N THR A 303 67.65 19.16 -43.56
CA THR A 303 67.59 19.91 -42.29
C THR A 303 66.16 20.36 -41.97
N GLU A 304 65.42 20.85 -42.96
CA GLU A 304 64.01 21.22 -42.81
C GLU A 304 63.14 20.01 -42.48
N PHE A 305 63.40 18.85 -43.11
CA PHE A 305 62.70 17.61 -42.79
C PHE A 305 63.00 17.11 -41.37
N GLN A 306 64.28 17.08 -40.96
CA GLN A 306 64.67 16.73 -39.60
C GLN A 306 64.07 17.69 -38.57
N SER A 307 64.04 18.99 -38.85
CA SER A 307 63.39 19.98 -38.00
C SER A 307 61.89 19.72 -37.85
N ARG A 308 61.19 19.38 -38.95
CA ARG A 308 59.77 19.01 -38.91
C ARG A 308 59.52 17.75 -38.08
N LEU A 309 60.37 16.72 -38.20
CA LEU A 309 60.30 15.51 -37.38
C LEU A 309 60.52 15.82 -35.90
N GLN A 310 61.53 16.61 -35.57
CA GLN A 310 61.83 17.00 -34.20
C GLN A 310 60.70 17.84 -33.59
N ASN A 311 60.13 18.77 -34.36
CA ASN A 311 58.99 19.57 -33.94
C ASN A 311 57.75 18.70 -33.70
N ALA A 312 57.51 17.70 -34.55
CA ALA A 312 56.42 16.73 -34.36
C ALA A 312 56.66 15.86 -33.12
N ALA A 313 57.89 15.41 -32.88
CA ALA A 313 58.27 14.67 -31.68
C ALA A 313 58.09 15.51 -30.41
N THR A 314 58.49 16.78 -30.41
CA THR A 314 58.25 17.68 -29.28
C THR A 314 56.75 17.97 -29.10
N TRP A 315 56.00 18.14 -30.18
CA TRP A 315 54.57 18.35 -30.12
C TRP A 315 53.84 17.14 -29.49
N ILE A 316 54.17 15.92 -29.91
CA ILE A 316 53.48 14.70 -29.45
C ILE A 316 53.66 14.42 -27.95
N GLU A 317 54.76 14.87 -27.33
CA GLU A 317 54.94 14.78 -25.87
C GLU A 317 53.89 15.57 -25.08
N SER A 318 53.32 16.62 -25.67
CA SER A 318 52.22 17.40 -25.08
C SER A 318 50.83 16.89 -25.46
N GLN A 319 50.74 15.83 -26.26
CA GLN A 319 49.48 15.24 -26.71
C GLN A 319 49.09 14.07 -25.84
N GLY A 320 47.79 13.87 -25.68
CA GLY A 320 47.25 12.88 -24.76
C GLY A 320 45.78 13.17 -24.46
N ALA A 321 45.23 12.36 -23.56
CA ALA A 321 43.99 12.71 -22.89
C ALA A 321 44.17 14.02 -22.08
N PRO A 322 43.23 14.98 -22.17
CA PRO A 322 43.30 16.20 -21.37
C PRO A 322 43.40 15.93 -19.86
N ALA A 323 44.35 16.59 -19.19
CA ALA A 323 44.53 16.50 -17.74
C ALA A 323 43.55 17.41 -16.99
N ASN A 324 42.27 17.02 -16.94
CA ASN A 324 41.24 17.76 -16.19
C ASN A 324 41.46 17.63 -14.67
N GLN A 325 41.43 18.75 -13.95
CA GLN A 325 41.53 18.76 -12.49
C GLN A 325 40.15 18.53 -11.87
N PHE A 326 39.91 17.33 -11.36
CA PHE A 326 38.64 16.97 -10.75
C PHE A 326 38.53 17.45 -9.30
N PRO A 327 37.34 17.88 -8.85
CA PRO A 327 37.08 18.10 -7.43
C PRO A 327 37.25 16.80 -6.65
N ALA A 328 37.76 16.86 -5.44
CA ALA A 328 37.88 15.67 -4.60
C ALA A 328 36.49 15.08 -4.28
N SER A 329 36.38 13.75 -4.16
CA SER A 329 35.10 13.10 -3.83
C SER A 329 34.49 13.60 -2.52
N THR A 330 35.32 14.04 -1.59
CA THR A 330 34.93 14.64 -0.29
C THR A 330 34.32 16.03 -0.40
N GLU A 331 34.46 16.72 -1.54
CA GLU A 331 33.84 18.01 -1.80
C GLU A 331 32.39 17.89 -2.25
N PHE A 332 31.97 16.69 -2.70
CA PHE A 332 30.60 16.41 -3.07
C PHE A 332 29.73 16.08 -1.84
N TYR A 333 28.42 16.26 -1.98
CA TYR A 333 27.47 15.69 -1.01
C TYR A 333 27.69 14.18 -0.89
N LYS A 334 27.50 13.64 0.32
CA LYS A 334 27.88 12.25 0.65
C LYS A 334 27.15 11.19 -0.21
N GLU A 335 25.93 11.47 -0.64
CA GLU A 335 25.17 10.62 -1.58
C GLU A 335 25.70 10.66 -3.03
N LEU A 336 26.62 11.58 -3.35
CA LEU A 336 27.25 11.72 -4.67
C LEU A 336 28.73 11.32 -4.65
N SER A 337 29.36 11.15 -3.48
CA SER A 337 30.80 10.93 -3.36
C SER A 337 31.24 9.60 -3.98
N ALA A 338 30.48 8.52 -3.77
CA ALA A 338 30.80 7.21 -4.34
C ALA A 338 30.69 7.20 -5.89
N GLU A 339 29.69 7.90 -6.43
CA GLU A 339 29.54 8.10 -7.88
C GLU A 339 30.71 8.92 -8.44
N ALA A 340 31.13 9.98 -7.73
CA ALA A 340 32.29 10.79 -8.11
C ALA A 340 33.58 9.96 -8.16
N GLU A 341 33.86 9.16 -7.13
CA GLU A 341 35.06 8.30 -7.08
C GLU A 341 35.09 7.31 -8.23
N LYS A 342 33.95 6.66 -8.51
CA LYS A 342 33.82 5.73 -9.62
C LYS A 342 34.11 6.43 -10.95
N LEU A 343 33.45 7.55 -11.23
CA LEU A 343 33.61 8.26 -12.49
C LEU A 343 35.04 8.81 -12.67
N GLN A 344 35.69 9.27 -11.59
CA GLN A 344 37.09 9.71 -11.64
C GLN A 344 38.05 8.56 -11.96
N LYS A 345 37.81 7.37 -11.40
CA LYS A 345 38.57 6.17 -11.72
C LYS A 345 38.35 5.74 -13.17
N ASP A 346 37.10 5.70 -13.62
CA ASP A 346 36.74 5.34 -14.99
C ASP A 346 37.36 6.33 -15.99
N TYR A 347 37.39 7.63 -15.65
CA TYR A 347 38.06 8.65 -16.45
C TYR A 347 39.57 8.42 -16.53
N ALA A 348 40.24 8.13 -15.41
CA ALA A 348 41.68 7.85 -15.39
C ALA A 348 42.03 6.65 -16.27
N THR A 349 41.22 5.58 -16.21
CA THR A 349 41.40 4.41 -17.10
C THR A 349 41.16 4.74 -18.57
N ALA A 350 40.14 5.55 -18.89
CA ALA A 350 39.89 5.99 -20.26
C ALA A 350 41.01 6.89 -20.80
N ALA A 351 41.55 7.78 -19.97
CA ALA A 351 42.68 8.64 -20.29
C ALA A 351 43.94 7.82 -20.60
N GLU A 352 44.28 6.87 -19.71
CA GLU A 352 45.44 5.98 -19.89
C GLU A 352 45.34 5.18 -21.19
N LYS A 353 44.14 4.71 -21.55
CA LYS A 353 43.92 3.97 -22.79
C LYS A 353 44.17 4.81 -24.05
N ILE A 354 43.85 6.11 -24.01
CA ILE A 354 44.14 7.04 -25.11
C ILE A 354 45.66 7.31 -25.16
N ASP A 355 46.28 7.55 -24.01
CA ASP A 355 47.71 7.84 -23.93
C ASP A 355 48.57 6.68 -24.44
N GLN A 356 48.20 5.43 -24.12
CA GLN A 356 48.86 4.22 -24.63
C GLN A 356 48.79 4.09 -26.15
N GLN A 357 47.72 4.57 -26.80
CA GLN A 357 47.63 4.57 -28.26
C GLN A 357 48.53 5.64 -28.88
N ILE A 358 48.69 6.78 -28.21
CA ILE A 358 49.57 7.86 -28.63
C ILE A 358 51.05 7.50 -28.44
N ASP A 359 51.40 6.66 -27.46
CA ASP A 359 52.75 6.12 -27.29
C ASP A 359 53.26 5.40 -28.55
N ALA A 360 52.38 4.70 -29.28
CA ALA A 360 52.74 4.10 -30.56
C ALA A 360 53.17 5.13 -31.60
N TRP A 361 52.58 6.34 -31.57
CA TRP A 361 52.98 7.44 -32.45
C TRP A 361 54.31 8.06 -32.02
N ARG A 362 54.56 8.16 -30.71
CA ARG A 362 55.86 8.61 -30.15
C ARG A 362 56.99 7.70 -30.63
N GLU A 363 56.81 6.39 -30.51
CA GLU A 363 57.81 5.42 -30.95
C GLU A 363 57.98 5.41 -32.48
N ALA A 364 56.91 5.60 -33.26
CA ALA A 364 56.99 5.71 -34.71
C ALA A 364 57.79 6.94 -35.17
N LEU A 365 57.56 8.11 -34.55
CA LEU A 365 58.33 9.33 -34.81
C LEU A 365 59.80 9.17 -34.40
N LYS A 366 60.08 8.56 -33.25
CA LYS A 366 61.45 8.28 -32.77
C LYS A 366 62.21 7.33 -33.71
N ALA A 367 61.54 6.28 -34.20
CA ALA A 367 62.11 5.37 -35.19
C ALA A 367 62.42 6.13 -36.49
N LYS A 368 61.52 7.00 -36.95
CA LYS A 368 61.74 7.83 -38.15
C LYS A 368 62.84 8.88 -37.99
N ILE A 369 63.03 9.44 -36.79
CA ILE A 369 64.15 10.35 -36.49
C ILE A 369 65.48 9.60 -36.52
N THR A 370 65.51 8.38 -35.97
CA THR A 370 66.71 7.54 -35.93
C THR A 370 67.13 7.08 -37.33
N ASP A 371 66.15 6.77 -38.20
CA ASP A 371 66.36 6.39 -39.59
C ASP A 371 65.40 7.16 -40.52
N PRO A 372 65.79 8.36 -41.00
CA PRO A 372 64.96 9.20 -41.87
C PRO A 372 64.62 8.57 -43.23
N GLY A 373 65.39 7.59 -43.68
CA GLY A 373 65.18 6.87 -44.94
C GLY A 373 64.11 5.78 -44.86
N LYS A 374 63.76 5.36 -43.64
CA LYS A 374 62.79 4.30 -43.38
C LYS A 374 61.37 4.72 -43.76
N THR A 375 60.69 3.95 -44.60
CA THR A 375 59.35 4.26 -45.14
C THR A 375 58.27 3.25 -44.77
N ASP A 376 58.64 2.14 -44.15
CA ASP A 376 57.77 1.04 -43.73
C ASP A 376 57.20 1.23 -42.30
N ILE A 377 57.41 2.39 -41.67
CA ILE A 377 56.84 2.70 -40.35
C ILE A 377 55.35 2.99 -40.50
N GLN A 378 54.52 2.20 -39.82
CA GLN A 378 53.07 2.35 -39.79
C GLN A 378 52.61 2.85 -38.42
N ILE A 379 51.54 3.64 -38.41
CA ILE A 379 50.84 4.04 -37.20
C ILE A 379 49.37 3.60 -37.27
N SER A 380 48.87 3.10 -36.15
CA SER A 380 47.45 2.84 -35.96
C SER A 380 46.72 4.14 -35.64
N ASP A 381 45.48 4.29 -36.10
CA ASP A 381 44.62 5.38 -35.64
C ASP A 381 44.19 5.15 -34.19
N VAL A 382 43.96 6.24 -33.45
CA VAL A 382 43.30 6.15 -32.13
C VAL A 382 41.86 5.68 -32.35
N VAL A 383 41.43 4.71 -31.56
CA VAL A 383 40.09 4.13 -31.62
C VAL A 383 39.04 5.20 -31.28
N GLU A 384 38.12 5.47 -32.20
CA GLU A 384 37.10 6.51 -32.05
C GLU A 384 36.15 6.24 -30.88
N ASP A 385 35.84 4.97 -30.61
CA ASP A 385 35.04 4.55 -29.47
C ASP A 385 35.71 4.89 -28.13
N ASP A 386 37.05 4.85 -28.04
CA ASP A 386 37.77 5.20 -26.81
C ASP A 386 37.71 6.70 -26.52
N VAL A 387 37.80 7.52 -27.57
CA VAL A 387 37.61 8.98 -27.48
C VAL A 387 36.17 9.31 -27.08
N THR A 388 35.20 8.61 -27.67
CA THR A 388 33.77 8.78 -27.35
C THR A 388 33.51 8.42 -25.89
N ASN A 389 34.00 7.25 -25.44
CA ASN A 389 33.87 6.80 -24.06
C ASN A 389 34.51 7.79 -23.07
N PHE A 390 35.72 8.28 -23.36
CA PHE A 390 36.37 9.31 -22.54
C PHE A 390 35.50 10.57 -22.40
N ASN A 391 35.01 11.09 -23.53
CA ASN A 391 34.18 12.30 -23.55
C ASN A 391 32.84 12.08 -22.85
N ASP A 392 32.25 10.89 -22.94
CA ASP A 392 30.99 10.57 -22.27
C ASP A 392 31.16 10.43 -20.75
N ILE A 393 32.26 9.83 -20.28
CA ILE A 393 32.61 9.83 -18.85
C ILE A 393 32.80 11.28 -18.36
N LEU A 394 33.51 12.12 -19.12
CA LEU A 394 33.69 13.54 -18.78
C LEU A 394 32.34 14.27 -18.68
N LYS A 395 31.42 14.03 -19.62
CA LYS A 395 30.05 14.58 -19.56
C LYS A 395 29.31 14.12 -18.31
N SER A 396 29.44 12.85 -17.92
CA SER A 396 28.84 12.33 -16.68
C SER A 396 29.40 13.03 -15.43
N ILE A 397 30.70 13.31 -15.39
CA ILE A 397 31.31 14.09 -14.29
C ILE A 397 30.78 15.53 -14.28
N VAL A 398 30.70 16.19 -15.44
CA VAL A 398 30.11 17.54 -15.55
C VAL A 398 28.66 17.55 -15.08
N ALA A 399 27.87 16.54 -15.44
CA ALA A 399 26.50 16.38 -14.99
C ALA A 399 26.41 16.16 -13.47
N LEU A 400 27.33 15.39 -12.89
CA LEU A 400 27.41 15.17 -11.45
C LEU A 400 27.73 16.47 -10.69
N VAL A 401 28.67 17.27 -11.18
CA VAL A 401 28.95 18.63 -10.65
C VAL A 401 27.70 19.51 -10.79
N GLY A 402 27.00 19.43 -11.90
CA GLY A 402 25.72 20.11 -12.11
C GLY A 402 24.66 19.72 -11.07
N LYS A 403 24.53 18.42 -10.77
CA LYS A 403 23.62 17.88 -9.75
C LYS A 403 23.98 18.39 -8.34
N HIS A 404 25.27 18.39 -7.98
CA HIS A 404 25.76 18.97 -6.73
C HIS A 404 25.41 20.45 -6.63
N ASN A 405 25.74 21.24 -7.66
CA ASN A 405 25.50 22.68 -7.67
C ASN A 405 24.01 23.02 -7.66
N ASN A 406 23.17 22.23 -8.33
CA ASN A 406 21.72 22.35 -8.27
C ASN A 406 21.18 22.11 -6.85
N LYS A 407 21.73 21.11 -6.14
CA LYS A 407 21.39 20.90 -4.73
C LYS A 407 21.83 22.09 -3.87
N THR A 408 23.04 22.61 -4.06
CA THR A 408 23.50 23.78 -3.30
C THR A 408 22.64 25.02 -3.55
N SER A 409 22.26 25.32 -4.79
CA SER A 409 21.42 26.48 -5.11
C SER A 409 19.97 26.33 -4.65
N ASN A 410 19.44 25.10 -4.64
CA ASN A 410 18.07 24.77 -4.23
C ASN A 410 18.00 24.00 -2.90
N PHE A 411 18.97 24.21 -2.00
CA PHE A 411 19.22 23.35 -0.84
C PHE A 411 17.97 23.04 -0.02
N LYS A 412 17.21 24.07 0.38
CA LYS A 412 15.98 23.86 1.14
C LYS A 412 14.97 22.97 0.42
N SER A 413 14.76 23.18 -0.89
CA SER A 413 13.80 22.41 -1.67
C SER A 413 14.25 20.96 -1.87
N GLU A 414 15.51 20.75 -2.25
CA GLU A 414 16.05 19.40 -2.49
C GLU A 414 16.16 18.58 -1.20
N THR A 415 16.56 19.20 -0.09
CA THR A 415 16.57 18.57 1.23
C THR A 415 15.15 18.23 1.68
N SER A 416 14.17 19.12 1.49
CA SER A 416 12.76 18.83 1.79
C SER A 416 12.19 17.69 0.95
N LYS A 417 12.52 17.60 -0.35
CA LYS A 417 12.13 16.46 -1.19
C LYS A 417 12.67 15.14 -0.64
N SER A 418 13.93 15.14 -0.22
CA SER A 418 14.58 13.95 0.36
C SER A 418 13.92 13.51 1.66
N LYS A 419 13.57 14.48 2.53
CA LYS A 419 12.82 14.22 3.78
C LYS A 419 11.42 13.67 3.53
N VAL A 420 10.68 14.22 2.58
CA VAL A 420 9.34 13.71 2.21
C VAL A 420 9.43 12.30 1.61
N ALA A 421 10.46 12.02 0.81
CA ALA A 421 10.68 10.66 0.28
C ALA A 421 10.99 9.65 1.39
N LEU A 422 11.79 10.04 2.40
CA LEU A 422 12.01 9.21 3.59
C LEU A 422 10.73 9.03 4.42
N GLU A 423 9.95 10.09 4.61
CA GLU A 423 8.67 10.03 5.31
C GLU A 423 7.72 9.05 4.62
N LEU A 424 7.66 9.10 3.28
CA LEU A 424 6.90 8.15 2.47
C LEU A 424 7.37 6.72 2.66
N HIS A 425 8.68 6.49 2.61
CA HIS A 425 9.27 5.16 2.82
C HIS A 425 8.90 4.59 4.19
N PHE A 426 9.13 5.34 5.27
CA PHE A 426 8.85 4.86 6.62
C PHE A 426 7.35 4.66 6.86
N ALA A 427 6.50 5.57 6.36
CA ALA A 427 5.05 5.41 6.45
C ALA A 427 4.59 4.18 5.67
N ALA A 428 5.08 3.97 4.45
CA ALA A 428 4.76 2.80 3.63
C ALA A 428 5.18 1.50 4.31
N ALA A 429 6.41 1.42 4.82
CA ALA A 429 6.91 0.24 5.50
C ALA A 429 6.02 -0.16 6.70
N GLU A 430 5.72 0.78 7.61
CA GLU A 430 4.90 0.50 8.79
C GLU A 430 3.43 0.21 8.44
N VAL A 431 2.84 0.94 7.48
CA VAL A 431 1.43 0.76 7.04
C VAL A 431 1.24 -0.59 6.36
N GLN A 432 2.18 -1.01 5.53
CA GLN A 432 2.13 -2.30 4.83
C GLN A 432 2.38 -3.45 5.79
N GLU A 433 3.36 -3.35 6.70
CA GLU A 433 3.64 -4.37 7.71
C GLU A 433 2.43 -4.61 8.63
N PHE A 434 1.74 -3.54 9.03
CA PHE A 434 0.56 -3.63 9.91
C PHE A 434 -0.75 -3.97 9.18
N ASP A 435 -0.80 -3.90 7.84
CA ASP A 435 -2.04 -3.87 7.06
C ASP A 435 -3.04 -2.83 7.61
N TYR A 436 -2.58 -1.57 7.69
CA TYR A 436 -3.41 -0.49 8.24
C TYR A 436 -4.67 -0.26 7.39
N ALA A 437 -4.56 -0.30 6.06
CA ALA A 437 -5.69 -0.08 5.16
C ALA A 437 -6.75 -1.19 5.30
N GLY A 438 -6.33 -2.46 5.39
CA GLY A 438 -7.25 -3.59 5.64
C GLY A 438 -7.90 -3.50 7.01
N SER A 439 -7.12 -3.16 8.04
CA SER A 439 -7.61 -2.98 9.41
C SER A 439 -8.60 -1.80 9.55
N GLU A 440 -8.31 -0.68 8.90
CA GLU A 440 -9.20 0.49 8.87
C GLU A 440 -10.51 0.18 8.14
N LYS A 441 -10.43 -0.48 6.99
CA LYS A 441 -11.62 -0.91 6.23
C LYS A 441 -12.50 -1.86 7.05
N LYS A 442 -11.90 -2.89 7.65
CA LYS A 442 -12.62 -3.85 8.51
C LYS A 442 -13.32 -3.16 9.68
N CYS A 443 -12.68 -2.17 10.30
CA CYS A 443 -13.26 -1.40 11.39
C CYS A 443 -14.44 -0.54 10.92
N ASN A 444 -14.31 0.13 9.76
CA ASN A 444 -15.38 0.92 9.16
C ASN A 444 -16.58 0.05 8.75
N ASP A 445 -16.34 -1.15 8.21
CA ASP A 445 -17.39 -2.11 7.85
C ASP A 445 -18.16 -2.57 9.11
N LEU A 446 -17.46 -2.91 10.19
CA LEU A 446 -18.07 -3.26 11.48
C LEU A 446 -18.90 -2.12 12.07
N GLU A 447 -18.44 -0.87 11.97
CA GLU A 447 -19.20 0.31 12.40
C GLU A 447 -20.49 0.51 11.58
N SER A 448 -20.43 0.25 10.28
CA SER A 448 -21.60 0.30 9.40
C SER A 448 -22.62 -0.79 9.77
N GLU A 449 -22.15 -2.01 10.02
CA GLU A 449 -22.98 -3.12 10.52
C GLU A 449 -23.60 -2.80 11.88
N ALA A 450 -22.82 -2.31 12.85
CA ALA A 450 -23.33 -1.97 14.18
C ALA A 450 -24.41 -0.89 14.12
N LYS A 451 -24.27 0.11 13.23
CA LYS A 451 -25.32 1.12 12.98
C LYS A 451 -26.61 0.50 12.44
N ASN A 452 -26.51 -0.51 11.57
CA ASN A 452 -27.68 -1.21 11.05
C ASN A 452 -28.33 -2.09 12.14
N ASP A 453 -27.54 -2.81 12.92
CA ASP A 453 -28.01 -3.59 14.07
C ASP A 453 -28.75 -2.70 15.08
N HIS A 454 -28.24 -1.50 15.34
CA HIS A 454 -28.88 -0.53 16.23
C HIS A 454 -30.29 -0.13 15.74
N LYS A 455 -30.44 0.18 14.45
CA LYS A 455 -31.74 0.50 13.84
C LYS A 455 -32.73 -0.67 13.94
N GLU A 456 -32.25 -1.89 13.77
CA GLU A 456 -33.09 -3.08 13.95
C GLU A 456 -33.51 -3.27 15.41
N ILE A 457 -32.60 -3.07 16.36
CA ILE A 457 -32.90 -3.11 17.80
C ILE A 457 -33.97 -2.06 18.15
N GLU A 458 -33.85 -0.83 17.63
CA GLU A 458 -34.87 0.21 17.82
C GLU A 458 -36.23 -0.22 17.27
N LYS A 459 -36.27 -0.79 16.06
CA LYS A 459 -37.50 -1.29 15.43
C LYS A 459 -38.16 -2.39 16.25
N ILE A 460 -37.39 -3.37 16.74
CA ILE A 460 -37.89 -4.45 17.61
C ILE A 460 -38.36 -3.87 18.96
N SER A 461 -37.67 -2.86 19.49
CA SER A 461 -38.08 -2.21 20.74
C SER A 461 -39.41 -1.47 20.60
N LEU A 462 -39.62 -0.77 19.48
CA LEU A 462 -40.87 -0.07 19.17
C LEU A 462 -42.01 -1.06 18.96
N ALA A 463 -41.76 -2.16 18.27
CA ALA A 463 -42.74 -3.25 18.10
C ALA A 463 -43.14 -3.83 19.47
N ARG A 464 -42.17 -4.06 20.36
CA ARG A 464 -42.43 -4.53 21.74
C ARG A 464 -43.27 -3.53 22.53
N ILE A 465 -42.92 -2.24 22.50
CA ILE A 465 -43.67 -1.19 23.23
C ILE A 465 -45.11 -1.07 22.70
N SER A 466 -45.28 -1.17 21.38
CA SER A 466 -46.60 -1.13 20.73
C SER A 466 -47.45 -2.33 21.18
N HIS A 467 -46.85 -3.52 21.20
CA HIS A 467 -47.49 -4.75 21.68
C HIS A 467 -47.84 -4.70 23.18
N ASP A 468 -46.97 -4.14 24.02
CA ASP A 468 -47.24 -3.92 25.46
C ASP A 468 -48.39 -2.91 25.69
N ARG A 469 -48.50 -1.87 24.85
CA ARG A 469 -49.59 -0.87 24.95
C ARG A 469 -50.95 -1.45 24.53
N ILE A 470 -50.98 -2.26 23.47
CA ILE A 470 -52.21 -2.90 22.98
C ILE A 470 -52.76 -3.86 24.04
N ASN A 471 -51.90 -4.66 24.69
CA ASN A 471 -52.32 -5.63 25.70
C ASN A 471 -52.67 -5.06 27.08
N LYS A 472 -52.31 -3.79 27.38
CA LYS A 472 -52.70 -3.11 28.63
C LYS A 472 -54.02 -2.35 28.53
N ASN A 473 -54.46 -2.02 27.33
CA ASN A 473 -55.65 -1.19 27.08
C ASN A 473 -56.89 -2.00 26.64
N GLY A 474 -56.81 -3.33 26.61
CA GLY A 474 -57.94 -4.25 26.36
C GLY A 474 -57.85 -5.47 27.26
#